data_AF-A0A846GH12-F1
#
_entry.id   AF-A0A846GH12-F1
#
_cell.length_a   1.000
_cell.length_b   1.000
_cell.length_c   1.000
_cell.angle_alpha   90.00
_cell.angle_beta   90.00
_cell.angle_gamma   90.00
#
_symmetry.space_group_name_H-M   'P 1'
#
loop_
_entity.id
_entity.type
_entity.pdbx_description
1 polymer ?
#
loop_
_entity_poly.entity_id
_entity_poly.type
_entity_poly.pdbx_seq_one_letter_code
_entity_poly.pdbx_strand_id
1 'polypeptide(L)'
;MKTNYHIIKKIYESPNSLVYRATLKENNNPIILKILKENYPTPSELIRYKQEYEITRSLNVDSIIKAYDLQRYENSLAILLEDFGGQSL
;
A
#
# COMPACT_ATOMS: atom_id res chain seq x y z
N MET A 1 5.12 -14.96 -7.79
CA MET A 1 5.82 -13.65 -7.88
C MET A 1 6.64 -13.46 -6.62
N LYS A 2 7.91 -13.08 -6.73
CA LYS A 2 8.75 -12.79 -5.56
C LYS A 2 8.45 -11.36 -5.13
N THR A 3 7.80 -11.19 -3.98
CA THR A 3 7.56 -9.86 -3.39
C THR A 3 8.86 -9.33 -2.79
N ASN A 4 9.13 -8.03 -2.95
CA ASN A 4 10.35 -7.36 -2.44
C ASN A 4 10.22 -6.89 -0.99
N TYR A 5 9.28 -7.45 -0.24
CA TYR A 5 9.01 -7.09 1.16
C TYR A 5 8.61 -8.31 2.00
N HIS A 6 8.70 -8.17 3.31
CA HIS A 6 8.25 -9.12 4.32
C HIS A 6 7.11 -8.50 5.14
N ILE A 7 5.93 -9.13 5.13
CA ILE A 7 4.78 -8.68 5.92
C ILE A 7 5.03 -9.02 7.39
N ILE A 8 4.93 -8.02 8.27
CA ILE A 8 5.13 -8.18 9.72
C ILE A 8 3.79 -8.43 10.41
N LYS A 9 2.81 -7.54 10.21
CA LYS A 9 1.48 -7.66 10.83
C LYS A 9 0.42 -6.88 10.07
N LYS A 10 -0.82 -7.35 10.14
CA LYS A 10 -2.00 -6.56 9.75
C LYS A 10 -2.21 -5.48 10.81
N ILE A 11 -2.33 -4.22 10.38
CA ILE A 11 -2.55 -3.08 11.29
C ILE A 11 -3.96 -2.50 11.14
N TYR A 12 -4.61 -2.72 9.99
CA TYR A 12 -5.97 -2.28 9.76
C TYR A 12 -6.65 -3.11 8.68
N GLU A 13 -7.97 -3.20 8.74
CA GLU A 13 -8.81 -3.85 7.75
C GLU A 13 -10.07 -3.02 7.55
N SER A 14 -10.33 -2.68 6.29
CA SER A 14 -11.58 -2.06 5.84
C SER A 14 -12.36 -3.06 4.98
N PRO A 15 -13.61 -2.73 4.59
CA PRO A 15 -14.36 -3.56 3.64
C PRO A 15 -13.61 -3.81 2.32
N ASN A 16 -12.85 -2.82 1.84
CA ASN A 16 -12.25 -2.85 0.50
C ASN A 16 -10.73 -3.02 0.52
N SER A 17 -10.08 -2.93 1.68
CA SER A 17 -8.62 -2.91 1.77
C SER A 17 -8.07 -3.54 3.04
N LEU A 18 -6.94 -4.21 2.90
CA LEU A 18 -6.11 -4.70 4.01
C LEU A 18 -4.88 -3.81 4.12
N VAL A 19 -4.51 -3.43 5.35
CA VAL A 19 -3.32 -2.62 5.61
C VAL A 19 -2.37 -3.42 6.49
N TYR A 20 -1.15 -3.59 6.01
CA TYR A 20 -0.09 -4.29 6.71
C TYR A 20 1.10 -3.37 6.97
N ARG A 21 1.76 -3.57 8.10
CA ARG A 21 3.14 -3.12 8.30
C ARG A 21 4.07 -4.20 7.76
N ALA A 22 5.05 -3.79 6.97
CA ALA A 22 6.02 -4.67 6.32
C ALA A 22 7.40 -4.02 6.28
N THR A 23 8.43 -4.76 5.86
CA THR A 23 9.77 -4.22 5.59
C THR A 23 10.22 -4.58 4.19
N LEU A 24 10.92 -3.67 3.51
CA LEU A 24 11.60 -3.97 2.24
C LEU A 24 12.74 -4.96 2.47
N LYS A 25 12.90 -5.94 1.57
CA LYS A 25 13.93 -6.97 1.69
C LYS A 25 15.35 -6.44 1.46
N GLU A 26 15.49 -5.38 0.69
CA GLU A 26 16.80 -4.85 0.27
C GLU A 26 17.53 -4.13 1.41
N ASN A 27 16.79 -3.44 2.28
CA ASN A 27 17.36 -2.55 3.30
C ASN A 27 16.63 -2.61 4.66
N ASN A 28 15.64 -3.50 4.84
CA ASN A 28 14.78 -3.55 6.01
C ASN A 28 14.01 -2.25 6.31
N ASN A 29 13.87 -1.34 5.34
CA ASN A 29 13.12 -0.11 5.55
C ASN A 29 11.64 -0.46 5.81
N PRO A 30 11.05 0.11 6.88
CA PRO A 30 9.65 -0.11 7.19
C PRO A 30 8.76 0.55 6.14
N ILE A 31 7.70 -0.14 5.75
CA ILE A 31 6.70 0.32 4.79
C ILE A 31 5.30 -0.04 5.27
N ILE A 32 4.33 0.72 4.80
CA ILE A 32 2.92 0.35 4.88
C ILE A 32 2.49 -0.22 3.53
N LEU A 33 1.90 -1.41 3.58
CA LEU A 33 1.36 -2.09 2.42
C LEU A 33 -0.17 -2.01 2.49
N LYS A 34 -0.77 -1.25 1.59
CA LYS A 34 -2.22 -1.23 1.40
C LYS A 34 -2.55 -2.17 0.24
N ILE A 35 -3.35 -3.19 0.48
CA ILE A 35 -3.77 -4.18 -0.51
C ILE A 35 -5.28 -4.05 -0.70
N LEU A 36 -5.73 -4.05 -1.95
CA LEU A 36 -7.16 -4.07 -2.23
C LEU A 36 -7.70 -5.51 -2.00
N LYS A 37 -8.69 -5.64 -1.11
CA LYS A 37 -9.10 -6.91 -0.48
C LYS A 37 -9.75 -7.89 -1.44
N GLU A 38 -10.47 -7.38 -2.44
CA GLU A 38 -11.15 -8.20 -3.43
C GLU A 38 -10.15 -8.94 -4.31
N ASN A 39 -10.31 -10.26 -4.44
CA ASN A 39 -9.53 -11.07 -5.37
C ASN A 39 -9.91 -10.76 -6.83
N TYR A 40 -11.10 -10.18 -7.06
CA TYR A 40 -11.57 -9.76 -8.39
C TYR A 40 -12.26 -8.40 -8.29
N PRO A 41 -11.48 -7.33 -8.08
CA PRO A 41 -12.07 -6.00 -7.98
C PRO A 41 -12.74 -5.60 -9.28
N THR A 42 -13.82 -4.85 -9.15
CA THR A 42 -14.46 -4.22 -10.29
C THR A 42 -13.49 -3.26 -10.99
N PRO A 43 -13.65 -3.01 -12.30
CA PRO A 43 -12.85 -2.01 -13.01
C PRO A 43 -12.88 -0.64 -12.31
N SER A 44 -14.02 -0.25 -11.76
CA SER A 44 -14.19 1.00 -11.01
C SER A 44 -13.36 1.04 -9.74
N GLU A 45 -13.25 -0.06 -9.00
CA GLU A 45 -12.40 -0.15 -7.81
C GLU A 45 -10.91 -0.06 -8.18
N LEU A 46 -10.50 -0.74 -9.25
CA LEU A 46 -9.13 -0.63 -9.78
C LEU A 46 -8.80 0.80 -10.19
N ILE A 47 -9.72 1.50 -10.87
CA ILE A 47 -9.54 2.91 -11.27
C ILE A 47 -9.43 3.80 -10.04
N ARG A 48 -10.35 3.67 -9.08
CA ARG A 48 -10.32 4.46 -7.83
C ARG A 48 -9.02 4.24 -7.06
N TYR A 49 -8.55 2.99 -7.00
CA TYR A 49 -7.32 2.66 -6.29
C TYR A 49 -6.07 3.22 -6.97
N LYS A 50 -6.03 3.18 -8.31
CA LYS A 50 -4.98 3.86 -9.10
C LYS A 50 -5.00 5.37 -8.89
N GLN A 51 -6.19 5.98 -8.91
CA GLN A 51 -6.33 7.42 -8.65
C GLN A 51 -5.81 7.79 -7.25
N GLU A 52 -6.12 6.99 -6.23
CA GLU A 52 -5.58 7.18 -4.88
C GLU A 52 -4.04 7.20 -4.90
N TYR A 53 -3.43 6.21 -5.56
CA TYR A 53 -1.97 6.15 -5.72
C TYR A 53 -1.41 7.38 -6.43
N GLU A 54 -1.98 7.79 -7.58
CA GLU A 54 -1.48 8.93 -8.35
C GLU A 54 -1.58 10.24 -7.56
N ILE A 55 -2.69 10.46 -6.85
CA ILE A 55 -2.88 11.62 -5.98
C ILE A 55 -1.82 11.63 -4.89
N THR A 56 -1.69 10.55 -4.11
CA THR A 56 -0.70 10.48 -3.03
C THR A 56 0.73 10.63 -3.55
N ARG A 57 1.07 10.02 -4.69
CA ARG A 57 2.39 10.13 -5.31
C ARG A 57 2.69 11.54 -5.80
N SER A 58 1.70 12.23 -6.37
CA SER A 58 1.88 13.61 -6.87
C SER A 58 2.12 14.62 -5.75
N LEU A 59 1.61 14.36 -4.55
CA LEU A 59 1.76 15.19 -3.35
C LEU A 59 3.12 14.99 -2.65
N ASN A 60 4.19 14.70 -3.40
CA ASN A 60 5.53 14.37 -2.90
C ASN A 60 6.22 15.55 -2.16
N VAL A 61 5.72 15.89 -0.99
CA VAL A 61 6.25 16.89 -0.05
C VAL A 61 6.45 16.22 1.31
N ASP A 62 7.42 16.69 2.09
CA ASP A 62 7.87 16.00 3.31
C ASP A 62 6.81 15.91 4.44
N SER A 63 5.72 16.67 4.35
CA SER A 63 4.61 16.63 5.31
C SER A 63 3.50 15.64 4.95
N ILE A 64 3.60 14.94 3.81
CA ILE A 64 2.61 13.99 3.32
C ILE A 64 3.28 12.63 3.13
N ILE A 65 2.57 11.56 3.46
CA ILE A 65 3.06 10.18 3.28
C ILE A 65 3.48 9.94 1.82
N LYS A 66 4.69 9.42 1.61
CA LYS A 66 5.17 9.11 0.27
C LYS A 66 4.58 7.78 -0.22
N ALA A 67 4.03 7.77 -1.44
CA ALA A 67 3.69 6.55 -2.15
C ALA A 67 4.88 6.10 -3.01
N TYR A 68 5.52 5.00 -2.64
CA TYR A 68 6.72 4.50 -3.31
C TYR A 68 6.38 3.78 -4.62
N ASP A 69 5.37 2.92 -4.61
CA ASP A 69 5.05 2.08 -5.77
C ASP A 69 3.61 1.54 -5.76
N LEU A 70 3.13 1.18 -6.94
CA LEU A 70 1.87 0.46 -7.16
C LEU A 70 2.16 -0.84 -7.93
N GLN A 71 1.98 -1.97 -7.26
CA GLN A 71 2.30 -3.29 -7.81
C GLN A 71 1.07 -4.20 -7.88
N ARG A 72 1.15 -5.24 -8.71
CA ARG A 72 0.19 -6.34 -8.67
C ARG A 72 0.43 -7.20 -7.43
N TYR A 73 -0.66 -7.56 -6.76
CA TYR A 73 -0.67 -8.52 -5.67
C TYR A 73 -1.74 -9.56 -5.98
N GLU A 74 -1.30 -10.75 -6.40
CA GLU A 74 -2.18 -11.79 -6.95
C GLU A 74 -3.06 -11.23 -8.08
N ASN A 75 -4.38 -11.29 -7.93
CA ASN A 75 -5.37 -10.77 -8.88
C ASN A 75 -5.80 -9.31 -8.58
N SER A 76 -5.13 -8.66 -7.63
CA SER A 76 -5.46 -7.33 -7.13
C SER A 76 -4.26 -6.36 -7.23
N LEU A 77 -4.33 -5.24 -6.53
CA LEU A 77 -3.31 -4.19 -6.47
C LEU A 77 -2.85 -3.94 -5.03
N ALA A 78 -1.58 -3.59 -4.89
CA ALA A 78 -0.99 -3.14 -3.64
C ALA A 78 -0.22 -1.85 -3.83
N ILE A 79 -0.41 -0.89 -2.91
CA ILE A 79 0.34 0.36 -2.82
C ILE A 79 1.38 0.19 -1.70
N LEU A 80 2.64 0.51 -2.01
CA LEU A 80 3.71 0.66 -1.03
C LEU A 80 3.77 2.11 -0.61
N LEU A 81 3.62 2.33 0.69
CA LEU A 81 3.62 3.65 1.32
C LEU A 81 4.76 3.73 2.34
N GLU A 82 5.21 4.94 2.59
CA GLU A 82 6.09 5.28 3.69
C GLU A 82 5.48 4.91 5.05
N ASP A 83 6.27 4.27 5.91
CA ASP A 83 5.93 4.09 7.33
C ASP A 83 6.70 5.10 8.17
N PHE A 84 6.04 6.22 8.46
CA PHE A 84 6.59 7.28 9.33
C PHE A 84 6.46 6.96 10.83
N GLY A 85 6.05 5.73 11.19
CA GLY A 85 5.90 5.29 12.59
C GLY A 85 4.70 5.88 13.32
N GLY A 86 3.84 6.64 12.62
CA GLY A 86 2.63 7.23 13.19
C GLY A 86 1.63 6.20 13.71
N GLN A 87 0.81 6.64 14.66
CA GLN A 87 -0.38 5.93 15.11
C GLN A 87 -1.59 6.75 14.67
N SER A 88 -2.68 6.08 14.29
CA SER A 88 -3.94 6.77 14.02
C SER A 88 -4.35 7.57 15.26
N LEU A 89 -4.68 8.85 15.06
CA LEU A 89 -5.35 9.68 16.05
C LEU A 89 -6.82 9.25 16.21
#